data_AF-L9JA72-F1
#
_entry.id   AF-L9JA72-F1
#
_cell.length_a   1.000
_cell.length_b   1.000
_cell.length_c   1.000
_cell.angle_alpha   90.00
_cell.angle_beta   90.00
_cell.angle_gamma   90.00
#
_symmetry.space_group_name_H-M   'P 1'
#
loop_
_entity.id
_entity.type
_entity.pdbx_description
1 polymer ?
#
loop_
_entity_poly.entity_id
_entity_poly.type
_entity_poly.pdbx_seq_one_letter_code
_entity_poly.pdbx_strand_id
1 'polypeptide(L)'
;MSSNSFFEQTCRKEHKKKHPDASVNFSEFSKKGSERWKTMSAKQKGKFEDRAKVDKARYEREMKTYIPPKGETKKKFKDPNAPKRPPSAFFLFCPEYHPKLKEGHPGLIIGDVAKKLGEMWGNAAADGKQPYEKKAAKLKEKYKEDIAAYRAKGKPDATENRVVKAEESKKKKEEEEDEEDE
;
A
#
# COMPACT_ATOMS: atom_id res chain seq x y z
N MET A 1 19.13 -7.52 7.09
CA MET A 1 19.70 -8.88 7.13
C MET A 1 19.42 -9.50 8.51
N SER A 2 18.97 -10.76 8.54
CA SER A 2 18.65 -11.47 9.80
C SER A 2 19.90 -12.07 10.46
N SER A 3 19.80 -12.47 11.73
CA SER A 3 20.90 -13.08 12.49
C SER A 3 21.45 -14.35 11.82
N ASN A 4 20.56 -15.22 11.33
CA ASN A 4 20.94 -16.40 10.55
C ASN A 4 21.65 -16.02 9.23
N SER A 5 21.21 -14.96 8.54
CA SER A 5 21.85 -14.50 7.30
C SER A 5 23.29 -14.03 7.54
N PHE A 6 23.53 -13.29 8.63
CA PHE A 6 24.89 -12.92 9.03
C PHE A 6 25.76 -14.13 9.39
N PHE A 7 25.19 -15.12 10.08
CA PHE A 7 25.88 -16.35 10.44
C PHE A 7 26.33 -17.14 9.20
N GLU A 8 25.41 -17.41 8.28
CA GLU A 8 25.72 -18.09 7.02
C GLU A 8 26.78 -17.33 6.22
N GLN A 9 26.70 -15.99 6.18
CA GLN A 9 27.69 -15.17 5.49
C GLN A 9 29.08 -15.27 6.14
N THR A 10 29.15 -15.28 7.48
CA THR A 10 30.43 -15.49 8.18
C THR A 10 31.00 -16.88 7.94
N CYS A 11 30.18 -17.92 7.97
CA CYS A 11 30.63 -19.28 7.70
C CYS A 11 31.10 -19.43 6.24
N ARG A 12 30.45 -18.79 5.25
CA ARG A 12 30.91 -18.79 3.85
C ARG A 12 32.26 -18.11 3.71
N LYS A 13 32.44 -16.95 4.36
CA LYS A 13 33.70 -16.20 4.35
C LYS A 13 34.84 -17.01 4.99
N GLU A 14 34.58 -17.66 6.13
CA GLU A 14 35.56 -18.54 6.77
C GLU A 14 35.91 -19.75 5.91
N HIS A 15 34.91 -20.37 5.27
CA HIS A 15 35.14 -21.50 4.37
C HIS A 15 35.99 -21.09 3.15
N LYS A 16 35.65 -19.96 2.51
CA LYS A 16 36.43 -19.42 1.39
C LYS A 16 37.87 -19.03 1.79
N LYS A 17 38.08 -18.62 3.05
CA LYS A 17 39.42 -18.33 3.58
C LYS A 17 40.24 -19.61 3.82
N LYS A 18 39.61 -20.69 4.29
CA LYS A 18 40.27 -21.97 4.57
C LYS A 18 40.45 -22.83 3.32
N HIS A 19 39.57 -22.67 2.35
CA HIS A 19 39.56 -23.41 1.10
C HIS A 19 39.35 -22.44 -0.07
N PRO A 20 40.37 -21.65 -0.43
CA PRO A 20 40.29 -20.65 -1.50
C PRO A 20 40.00 -21.27 -2.88
N ASP A 21 40.51 -22.49 -3.12
CA ASP A 21 40.34 -23.22 -4.40
C ASP A 21 39.20 -24.24 -4.40
N ALA A 22 38.50 -24.43 -3.27
CA ALA A 22 37.38 -25.36 -3.21
C ALA A 22 36.09 -24.70 -3.71
N SER A 23 35.51 -25.28 -4.75
CA SER A 23 34.15 -24.96 -5.18
C SER A 23 33.15 -25.33 -4.09
N VAL A 24 32.48 -24.32 -3.52
CA VAL A 24 31.52 -24.52 -2.42
C VAL A 24 30.13 -24.75 -3.01
N ASN A 25 29.59 -25.96 -2.89
CA ASN A 25 28.22 -26.26 -3.31
C ASN A 25 27.21 -25.52 -2.42
N PHE A 26 26.46 -24.57 -2.98
CA PHE A 26 25.51 -23.72 -2.25
C PHE A 26 24.43 -24.52 -1.51
N SER A 27 23.93 -25.60 -2.13
CA SER A 27 22.88 -26.45 -1.57
C SER A 27 23.35 -27.15 -0.29
N GLU A 28 24.54 -27.75 -0.33
CA GLU A 28 25.12 -28.46 0.80
C GLU A 28 25.54 -27.52 1.91
N PHE A 29 26.12 -26.37 1.54
CA PHE A 29 26.51 -25.35 2.50
C PHE A 29 25.30 -24.76 3.24
N SER A 30 24.19 -24.53 2.53
CA SER A 30 22.95 -24.01 3.14
C SER A 30 22.36 -25.01 4.13
N LYS A 31 22.36 -26.32 3.81
CA LYS A 31 21.89 -27.38 4.72
C LYS A 31 22.77 -27.45 5.97
N LYS A 32 24.09 -27.53 5.79
CA LYS A 32 25.07 -27.59 6.88
C LYS A 32 25.08 -26.31 7.73
N GLY A 33 24.84 -25.15 7.13
CA GLY A 33 24.68 -23.87 7.81
C GLY A 33 23.44 -23.83 8.69
N SER A 34 22.29 -24.32 8.20
CA SER A 34 21.04 -24.40 8.96
C SER A 34 21.14 -25.36 10.15
N GLU A 35 21.73 -26.55 9.96
CA GLU A 35 21.96 -27.52 11.03
C GLU A 35 22.92 -26.98 12.10
N ARG A 36 24.00 -26.31 11.66
CA ARG A 36 24.93 -25.66 12.58
C ARG A 36 24.27 -24.52 13.33
N TRP A 37 23.44 -23.71 12.67
CA TRP A 37 22.69 -22.66 13.37
C TRP A 37 21.74 -23.24 14.43
N LYS A 38 21.06 -24.35 14.16
CA LYS A 38 20.18 -25.01 15.15
C LYS A 38 20.96 -25.50 16.38
N THR A 39 22.12 -26.12 16.18
CA THR A 39 22.96 -26.69 17.25
C THR A 39 23.81 -25.66 17.99
N MET A 40 23.89 -24.42 17.50
CA MET A 40 24.66 -23.35 18.16
C MET A 40 23.99 -22.84 19.43
N SER A 41 24.82 -22.59 20.45
CA SER A 41 24.39 -22.07 21.75
C SER A 41 23.85 -20.64 21.66
N ALA A 42 22.96 -20.27 22.59
CA ALA A 42 22.39 -18.91 22.66
C ALA A 42 23.48 -17.82 22.78
N LYS A 43 24.58 -18.10 23.48
CA LYS A 43 25.72 -17.17 23.62
C LYS A 43 26.44 -16.90 22.30
N GLN A 44 26.50 -17.87 21.40
CA GLN A 44 27.07 -17.69 20.06
C GLN A 44 26.08 -17.02 19.11
N LYS A 45 24.79 -17.34 19.22
CA LYS A 45 23.71 -16.68 18.46
C LYS A 45 23.57 -15.19 18.82
N GLY A 46 23.77 -14.83 20.09
CA GLY A 46 23.71 -13.44 20.57
C GLY A 46 24.58 -12.48 19.77
N LYS A 47 25.81 -12.88 19.42
CA LYS A 47 26.72 -12.06 18.58
C LYS A 47 26.13 -11.74 17.19
N PHE A 48 25.34 -12.64 16.62
CA PHE A 48 24.69 -12.46 15.33
C PHE A 48 23.35 -11.74 15.44
N GLU A 49 22.66 -11.90 16.56
CA GLU A 49 21.45 -11.14 16.90
C GLU A 49 21.75 -9.65 17.08
N ASP A 50 22.83 -9.31 17.76
CA ASP A 50 23.23 -7.90 17.92
C ASP A 50 23.62 -7.27 16.58
N ARG A 51 24.31 -8.00 15.71
CA ARG A 51 24.57 -7.55 14.32
C ARG A 51 23.28 -7.36 13.52
N ALA A 52 22.31 -8.25 13.69
CA ALA A 52 21.01 -8.12 13.02
C ALA A 52 20.23 -6.89 13.53
N LYS A 53 20.29 -6.58 14.82
CA LYS A 53 19.67 -5.37 15.39
C LYS A 53 20.31 -4.10 14.83
N VAL A 54 21.64 -4.05 14.77
CA VAL A 54 22.36 -2.90 14.18
C VAL A 54 22.01 -2.72 12.70
N ASP A 55 21.96 -3.81 11.93
CA ASP A 55 21.59 -3.77 10.52
C ASP A 55 20.14 -3.34 10.30
N LYS A 56 19.22 -3.78 11.17
CA LYS A 56 17.83 -3.31 11.17
C LYS A 56 17.75 -1.79 11.39
N ALA A 57 18.49 -1.26 12.36
CA ALA A 57 18.53 0.18 12.63
C ALA A 57 19.14 0.98 11.46
N ARG A 58 20.17 0.43 10.77
CA ARG A 58 20.72 1.02 9.54
C ARG A 58 19.65 1.10 8.46
N TYR A 59 18.97 -0.01 8.19
CA TYR A 59 17.92 -0.09 7.18
C TYR A 59 16.76 0.88 7.46
N GLU A 60 16.31 0.98 8.71
CA GLU A 60 15.25 1.92 9.09
C GLU A 60 15.67 3.38 8.86
N ARG A 61 16.93 3.73 9.15
CA ARG A 61 17.48 5.06 8.88
C ARG A 61 17.55 5.36 7.39
N GLU A 62 18.06 4.42 6.60
CA GLU A 62 18.13 4.53 5.13
C GLU A 62 16.73 4.65 4.51
N MET A 63 15.77 3.85 4.99
CA MET A 63 14.38 3.90 4.53
C MET A 63 13.66 5.20 4.89
N LYS A 64 14.05 5.89 5.97
CA LYS A 64 13.46 7.19 6.33
C LYS A 64 13.83 8.28 5.32
N THR A 65 15.03 8.20 4.74
CA THR A 65 15.49 9.12 3.70
C THR A 65 15.19 8.65 2.29
N TYR A 66 14.80 7.39 2.12
CA TYR A 66 14.47 6.81 0.83
C TYR A 66 13.07 7.23 0.37
N ILE A 67 13.03 7.99 -0.73
CA ILE A 67 11.80 8.25 -1.48
C ILE A 67 11.78 7.21 -2.60
N PRO A 68 10.95 6.17 -2.53
CA PRO A 68 10.86 5.21 -3.62
C PRO A 68 10.48 5.94 -4.91
N PRO A 69 11.12 5.61 -6.05
CA PRO A 69 10.63 6.07 -7.34
C PRO A 69 9.16 5.66 -7.43
N LYS A 70 8.32 6.55 -7.99
CA LYS A 70 6.86 6.37 -8.09
C LYS A 70 6.59 5.17 -8.99
N GLY A 71 6.72 3.97 -8.42
CA GLY A 71 6.50 2.73 -9.12
C GLY A 71 5.06 2.73 -9.60
N GLU A 72 4.87 2.39 -10.86
CA GLU A 72 3.58 2.03 -11.43
C GLU A 72 3.10 0.76 -10.73
N THR A 73 2.67 0.90 -9.49
CA THR A 73 1.94 -0.14 -8.80
C THR A 73 0.64 -0.28 -9.57
N LYS A 74 0.58 -1.31 -10.44
CA LYS A 74 -0.64 -1.70 -11.16
C LYS A 74 -1.80 -1.53 -10.20
N LYS A 75 -2.67 -0.56 -10.49
CA LYS A 75 -3.77 -0.17 -9.60
C LYS A 75 -4.47 -1.47 -9.22
N LYS A 76 -4.33 -1.92 -7.96
CA LYS A 76 -5.02 -3.13 -7.49
C LYS A 76 -6.48 -3.01 -7.89
N PHE A 77 -6.99 -4.00 -8.62
CA PHE A 77 -8.39 -4.07 -9.01
C PHE A 77 -9.22 -3.94 -7.73
N LYS A 78 -10.10 -2.93 -7.68
CA LYS A 78 -10.95 -2.72 -6.52
C LYS A 78 -12.14 -3.64 -6.72
N ASP A 79 -12.37 -4.51 -5.75
CA ASP A 79 -13.54 -5.37 -5.73
C ASP A 79 -14.81 -4.51 -5.77
N PRO A 80 -15.71 -4.69 -6.75
CA PRO A 80 -16.96 -3.94 -6.84
C PRO A 80 -17.86 -4.08 -5.61
N ASN A 81 -17.78 -5.22 -4.91
CA ASN A 81 -18.60 -5.53 -3.75
C ASN A 81 -17.96 -5.09 -2.43
N ALA A 82 -16.68 -4.67 -2.45
CA ALA A 82 -16.07 -4.12 -1.25
C ALA A 82 -16.67 -2.74 -0.94
N PRO A 83 -16.95 -2.43 0.35
CA PRO A 83 -17.31 -1.09 0.77
C PRO A 83 -16.36 -0.06 0.14
N LYS A 84 -16.92 1.04 -0.39
CA LYS A 84 -16.13 2.13 -0.97
C LYS A 84 -15.51 2.96 0.14
N ARG A 85 -14.25 3.37 -0.03
CA ARG A 85 -13.56 4.21 0.95
C ARG A 85 -14.31 5.52 1.14
N PRO A 86 -14.53 5.97 2.39
CA PRO A 86 -15.25 7.20 2.65
C PRO A 86 -14.41 8.41 2.18
N PRO A 87 -15.08 9.50 1.78
CA PRO A 87 -14.41 10.74 1.41
C PRO A 87 -13.63 11.31 2.61
N SER A 88 -12.42 11.81 2.33
CA SER A 88 -11.62 12.55 3.32
C SER A 88 -12.25 13.91 3.62
N ALA A 89 -11.83 14.57 4.71
CA ALA A 89 -12.27 15.91 5.09
C ALA A 89 -12.13 16.91 3.92
N PHE A 90 -11.02 16.85 3.18
CA PHE A 90 -10.81 17.63 1.96
C PHE A 90 -11.88 17.38 0.88
N PHE A 91 -12.25 16.11 0.65
CA PHE A 91 -13.27 15.75 -0.34
C PHE A 91 -14.69 16.11 0.11
N LEU A 92 -14.93 16.26 1.42
CA LEU A 92 -16.18 16.82 1.94
C LEU A 92 -16.26 18.33 1.78
N PHE A 93 -15.10 19.02 1.82
CA PHE A 93 -14.98 20.44 1.57
C PHE A 93 -15.11 20.78 0.07
N CYS A 94 -14.63 19.90 -0.82
CA CYS A 94 -14.58 20.19 -2.25
C CYS A 94 -15.94 20.60 -2.88
N PRO A 95 -17.06 19.90 -2.64
CA PRO A 95 -18.35 20.25 -3.25
C PRO A 95 -18.87 21.64 -2.91
N GLU A 96 -18.51 22.19 -1.74
CA GLU A 96 -18.99 23.49 -1.28
C GLU A 96 -18.19 24.67 -1.88
N TYR A 97 -16.93 24.44 -2.24
CA TYR A 97 -15.99 25.48 -2.69
C TYR A 97 -15.61 25.35 -4.16
N HIS A 98 -15.74 24.16 -4.75
CA HIS A 98 -15.50 23.94 -6.16
C HIS A 98 -16.45 24.76 -7.06
N PRO A 99 -17.77 24.86 -6.81
CA PRO A 99 -18.66 25.72 -7.58
C PRO A 99 -18.28 27.20 -7.45
N LYS A 100 -17.96 27.67 -6.25
CA LYS A 100 -17.54 29.05 -5.99
C LYS A 100 -16.28 29.43 -6.76
N LEU A 101 -15.30 28.52 -6.83
CA LEU A 101 -14.08 28.73 -7.61
C LEU A 101 -14.34 28.64 -9.12
N LYS A 102 -15.27 27.78 -9.55
CA LYS A 102 -15.66 27.67 -10.96
C LYS A 102 -16.42 28.91 -11.44
N GLU A 103 -17.28 29.48 -10.60
CA GLU A 103 -17.99 30.73 -10.89
C GLU A 103 -17.04 31.93 -10.96
N GLY A 104 -16.06 32.03 -10.06
CA GLY A 104 -15.04 33.07 -10.12
C GLY A 104 -14.01 32.88 -11.25
N HIS A 105 -13.91 31.67 -11.80
CA HIS A 105 -12.97 31.32 -12.85
C HIS A 105 -13.58 30.35 -13.89
N PRO A 106 -14.55 30.81 -14.71
CA PRO A 106 -15.31 29.95 -15.61
C PRO A 106 -14.48 29.34 -16.75
N GLY A 107 -13.23 29.78 -16.96
CA GLY A 107 -12.30 29.25 -17.96
C GLY A 107 -11.19 28.34 -17.42
N LEU A 108 -11.12 28.09 -16.11
CA LEU A 108 -10.10 27.21 -15.56
C LEU A 108 -10.46 25.73 -15.76
N ILE A 109 -9.44 24.94 -16.09
CA ILE A 109 -9.56 23.49 -16.20
C ILE A 109 -9.87 22.93 -14.80
N ILE A 110 -10.71 21.90 -14.72
CA ILE A 110 -11.10 21.23 -13.45
C ILE A 110 -9.86 20.88 -12.61
N GLY A 111 -8.76 20.50 -13.26
CA GLY A 111 -7.48 20.20 -12.61
C GLY A 111 -6.85 21.40 -11.89
N ASP A 112 -6.94 22.61 -12.45
CA ASP A 112 -6.36 23.82 -11.84
C ASP A 112 -7.27 24.38 -10.75
N VAL A 113 -8.60 24.22 -10.89
CA VAL A 113 -9.55 24.48 -9.80
C VAL A 113 -9.24 23.58 -8.61
N ALA A 114 -8.97 22.29 -8.85
CA ALA A 114 -8.61 21.34 -7.79
C ALA A 114 -7.28 21.68 -7.11
N LYS A 115 -6.28 22.21 -7.84
CA LYS A 115 -5.02 22.69 -7.24
C LYS A 115 -5.26 23.87 -6.31
N LYS A 116 -5.97 24.92 -6.76
CA LYS A 116 -6.32 26.08 -5.94
C LYS A 116 -7.11 25.68 -4.69
N LEU A 117 -8.03 24.74 -4.84
CA LEU A 117 -8.83 24.21 -3.74
C LEU A 117 -7.98 23.45 -2.71
N GLY A 118 -6.98 22.69 -3.18
CA GLY A 118 -5.98 22.03 -2.35
C GLY A 118 -5.13 23.03 -1.56
N GLU A 119 -4.68 24.12 -2.19
CA GLU A 119 -3.94 25.20 -1.53
C GLU A 119 -4.80 25.91 -0.48
N MET A 120 -6.06 26.22 -0.81
CA MET A 120 -7.01 26.83 0.11
C MET A 120 -7.28 25.93 1.32
N TRP A 121 -7.40 24.62 1.10
CA TRP A 121 -7.50 23.65 2.19
C TRP A 121 -6.20 23.53 2.98
N GLY A 122 -5.02 23.63 2.36
CA GLY A 122 -3.74 23.69 3.07
C GLY A 122 -3.68 24.87 4.03
N ASN A 123 -4.08 26.05 3.56
CA ASN A 123 -4.02 27.33 4.27
C ASN A 123 -5.20 27.59 5.21
N ALA A 124 -6.30 26.84 5.10
CA ALA A 124 -7.45 27.02 5.99
C ALA A 124 -7.06 26.78 7.46
N ALA A 125 -7.71 27.50 8.37
CA ALA A 125 -7.51 27.33 9.81
C ALA A 125 -8.02 25.96 10.30
N ALA A 126 -7.42 25.44 11.37
CA ALA A 126 -7.84 24.18 11.98
C ALA A 126 -9.34 24.19 12.36
N ASP A 127 -9.85 25.32 12.83
CA ASP A 127 -11.26 25.49 13.22
C ASP A 127 -12.22 25.30 12.03
N GLY A 128 -11.85 25.80 10.85
CA GLY A 128 -12.62 25.61 9.63
C GLY A 128 -12.58 24.18 9.11
N LYS A 129 -11.48 23.45 9.35
CA LYS A 129 -11.33 22.03 8.96
C LYS A 129 -12.01 21.07 9.93
N GLN A 130 -12.04 21.43 11.21
CA GLN A 130 -12.56 20.61 12.29
C GLN A 130 -13.95 20.00 12.03
N PRO A 131 -14.97 20.72 11.51
CA PRO A 131 -16.26 20.10 11.22
C PRO A 131 -16.16 19.05 10.11
N TYR A 132 -15.35 19.26 9.08
CA TYR A 132 -15.16 18.29 7.99
C TYR A 132 -14.31 17.09 8.44
N GLU A 133 -13.31 17.30 9.31
CA GLU A 133 -12.54 16.22 9.93
C GLU A 133 -13.42 15.36 10.84
N LYS A 134 -14.28 15.97 11.66
CA LYS A 134 -15.27 15.24 12.48
C LYS A 134 -16.24 14.45 11.62
N LYS A 135 -16.77 15.03 10.54
CA LYS A 135 -17.64 14.31 9.57
C LYS A 135 -16.88 13.15 8.91
N ALA A 136 -15.65 13.36 8.45
CA ALA A 136 -14.83 12.32 7.84
C ALA A 136 -14.47 11.21 8.84
N ALA A 137 -14.20 11.55 10.10
CA ALA A 137 -13.93 10.58 11.16
C ALA A 137 -15.13 9.66 11.39
N LYS A 138 -16.34 10.21 11.50
CA LYS A 138 -17.58 9.42 11.63
C LYS A 138 -17.80 8.48 10.44
N LEU A 139 -17.59 8.97 9.21
CA LEU A 139 -17.69 8.13 8.00
C LEU A 139 -16.62 7.04 7.96
N LYS A 140 -15.42 7.35 8.44
CA LYS A 140 -14.31 6.39 8.57
C LYS A 140 -14.61 5.29 9.58
N GLU A 141 -15.30 5.60 10.67
CA GLU A 141 -15.72 4.59 11.64
C GLU A 141 -16.77 3.65 11.06
N LYS A 142 -17.83 4.18 10.44
CA LYS A 142 -18.82 3.36 9.72
C LYS A 142 -18.17 2.45 8.68
N TYR A 143 -17.25 2.99 7.88
CA TYR A 143 -16.51 2.20 6.90
C TYR A 143 -15.67 1.07 7.53
N LYS A 144 -15.10 1.29 8.72
CA LYS A 144 -14.34 0.25 9.43
C LYS A 144 -15.28 -0.89 9.86
N GLU A 145 -16.49 -0.57 10.27
CA GLU A 145 -17.51 -1.57 10.60
C GLU A 145 -17.96 -2.32 9.34
N ASP A 146 -18.28 -1.60 8.27
CA ASP A 146 -18.71 -2.17 6.98
C ASP A 146 -17.64 -3.08 6.38
N ILE A 147 -16.37 -2.66 6.40
CA ILE A 147 -15.27 -3.48 5.87
C ILE A 147 -14.97 -4.67 6.78
N ALA A 148 -15.19 -4.56 8.09
CA ALA A 148 -15.06 -5.68 9.01
C ALA A 148 -16.17 -6.70 8.75
N ALA A 149 -17.42 -6.26 8.58
CA ALA A 149 -18.54 -7.11 8.21
C ALA A 149 -18.34 -7.77 6.83
N TYR A 150 -17.85 -7.01 5.85
CA TYR A 150 -17.53 -7.54 4.52
C TYR A 150 -16.40 -8.59 4.56
N ARG A 151 -15.36 -8.36 5.36
CA ARG A 151 -14.28 -9.35 5.57
C ARG A 151 -14.78 -10.60 6.30
N ALA A 152 -15.71 -10.44 7.24
CA ALA A 152 -16.30 -11.55 8.00
C ALA A 152 -17.27 -12.39 7.18
N LYS A 153 -18.00 -11.79 6.23
CA LYS A 153 -18.96 -12.49 5.35
C LYS A 153 -18.32 -13.38 4.27
N GLY A 154 -16.99 -13.38 4.15
CA GLY A 154 -16.28 -14.13 3.11
C GLY A 154 -16.43 -13.46 1.74
N LYS A 155 -15.34 -13.40 0.98
CA LYS A 155 -15.39 -12.85 -0.39
C LYS A 155 -16.23 -13.79 -1.26
N PRO A 156 -17.30 -13.32 -1.93
CA PRO A 156 -17.84 -14.08 -3.04
C PRO A 156 -16.75 -14.22 -4.10
N ASP A 157 -16.65 -15.40 -4.69
CA ASP A 157 -15.60 -15.78 -5.63
C ASP A 157 -15.50 -14.75 -6.77
N ALA A 158 -14.28 -14.35 -7.12
CA ALA A 158 -14.00 -13.31 -8.12
C ALA A 158 -14.48 -13.69 -9.54
N THR A 159 -15.00 -14.89 -9.72
CA THR A 159 -15.55 -15.43 -10.98
C THR A 159 -16.98 -14.94 -11.27
N GLU A 160 -17.89 -14.87 -10.28
CA GLU A 160 -19.28 -14.42 -10.53
C GLU A 160 -19.35 -12.92 -10.91
N ASN A 161 -18.57 -12.08 -10.24
CA ASN A 161 -18.58 -10.62 -10.47
C ASN A 161 -18.10 -10.19 -11.86
N ARG A 162 -17.35 -11.05 -12.58
CA ARG A 162 -16.93 -10.78 -13.97
C ARG A 162 -18.07 -11.00 -14.96
N VAL A 163 -18.96 -11.95 -14.69
CA VAL A 163 -20.09 -12.29 -15.57
C VAL A 163 -21.18 -11.23 -15.44
N VAL A 164 -21.56 -10.87 -14.21
CA VAL A 164 -22.62 -9.87 -13.96
C VAL A 164 -22.26 -8.50 -14.56
N LYS A 165 -20.98 -8.10 -14.48
CA LYS A 165 -20.54 -6.82 -15.06
C LYS A 165 -20.46 -6.86 -16.59
N ALA A 166 -20.17 -8.03 -17.19
CA ALA A 166 -20.17 -8.16 -18.65
C ALA A 166 -21.59 -8.08 -19.23
N GLU A 167 -22.59 -8.59 -18.52
CA GLU A 167 -23.99 -8.51 -18.94
C GLU A 167 -24.59 -7.11 -18.74
N GLU A 168 -24.28 -6.45 -17.61
CA GLU A 168 -24.75 -5.06 -17.37
C GLU A 168 -24.11 -4.06 -18.34
N SER A 169 -22.85 -4.29 -18.74
CA SER A 169 -22.16 -3.44 -19.73
C SER A 169 -22.69 -3.65 -21.15
N LYS A 170 -23.19 -4.85 -21.48
CA LYS A 170 -23.82 -5.13 -22.79
C LYS A 170 -25.21 -4.51 -22.85
N LYS A 171 -26.03 -4.70 -21.80
CA LYS A 171 -27.37 -4.13 -21.74
C LYS A 171 -27.37 -2.61 -21.79
N LYS A 172 -26.43 -1.96 -21.12
CA LYS A 172 -26.30 -0.50 -21.15
C LYS A 172 -25.79 0.06 -22.49
N LYS A 173 -25.09 -0.77 -23.27
CA LYS A 173 -24.62 -0.37 -24.61
C LYS A 173 -25.71 -0.57 -25.67
N GLU A 174 -26.56 -1.58 -25.51
CA GLU A 174 -27.76 -1.77 -26.35
C GLU A 174 -28.82 -0.69 -26.09
N GLU A 175 -29.02 -0.25 -24.83
CA GLU A 175 -29.95 0.85 -24.52
C GLU A 175 -29.46 2.23 -25.00
N GLU A 176 -28.15 2.48 -25.13
CA GLU A 176 -27.62 3.75 -25.67
C GLU A 176 -27.63 3.81 -27.22
N GLU A 177 -27.66 2.66 -27.91
CA GLU A 177 -27.73 2.60 -29.38
C GLU A 177 -29.18 2.73 -29.90
N ASP A 178 -30.20 2.38 -29.10
CA ASP A 178 -31.62 2.48 -29.46
C ASP A 178 -32.21 3.90 -29.22
N GLU A 179 -31.54 4.75 -28.42
CA GLU A 179 -31.94 6.16 -28.19
C GLU A 179 -31.35 7.15 -29.22
N GLU A 180 -30.47 6.71 -30.12
CA GLU A 180 -29.84 7.57 -31.16
C GLU A 180 -30.51 7.50 -32.54
N ASP A 181 -31.54 6.64 -32.76
CA ASP A 181 -32.24 6.47 -34.06
C ASP A 181 -33.76 6.77 -34.02
N GLU A 182 -34.24 7.60 -33.08
CA GLU A 182 -35.59 8.21 -33.11
C GLU A 182 -35.57 9.76 -33.00
#